data_AF-A0A4Q3FUR9-F1
#
_entry.id   AF-A0A4Q3FUR9-F1
#
_cell.length_a   1.000
_cell.length_b   1.000
_cell.length_c   1.000
_cell.angle_alpha   90.00
_cell.angle_beta   90.00
_cell.angle_gamma   90.00
#
_symmetry.space_group_name_H-M   'P 1'
#
loop_
_entity.id
_entity.type
_entity.pdbx_description
1 polymer ?
#
loop_
_entity_poly.entity_id
_entity_poly.type
_entity_poly.pdbx_seq_one_letter_code
_entity_poly.pdbx_strand_id
1 'polypeptide(L)'
;MSKIQLPPKKNSEISKDEKLLPKVSEKEIQLIINKGGSPTQINNEIKDKIKNFNLLILESDLNLISEFCNKRPKKPGRIIGFSKKDWLLEAVQEKIEREQKKYKL
;
A
#
# COMPACT_ATOMS: atom_id res chain seq x y z
N MET A 1 -3.23 11.17 61.96
CA MET A 1 -4.04 12.03 61.06
C MET A 1 -3.10 12.62 60.01
N SER A 2 -3.19 12.15 58.76
CA SER A 2 -2.27 12.49 57.67
C SER A 2 -2.46 13.94 57.20
N LYS A 3 -1.37 14.71 57.07
CA LYS A 3 -1.39 16.10 56.58
C LYS A 3 -1.33 16.11 55.05
N ILE A 4 -2.42 16.53 54.40
CA ILE A 4 -2.46 16.74 52.95
C ILE A 4 -1.97 18.17 52.66
N GLN A 5 -0.86 18.30 51.95
CA GLN A 5 -0.34 19.58 51.46
C GLN A 5 -1.08 19.98 50.18
N LEU A 6 -1.72 21.15 50.21
CA LEU A 6 -2.32 21.79 49.04
C LEU A 6 -1.24 22.46 48.18
N PRO A 7 -1.36 22.46 46.84
CA PRO A 7 -0.44 23.17 45.98
C PRO A 7 -0.58 24.70 46.15
N PRO A 8 0.51 25.46 45.96
CA PRO A 8 0.51 26.90 46.18
C PRO A 8 -0.35 27.63 45.15
N LYS A 9 -1.20 28.55 45.62
CA LYS A 9 -1.88 29.55 44.78
C LYS A 9 -0.83 30.53 44.26
N LYS A 10 -0.66 30.60 42.93
CA LYS A 10 0.12 31.65 42.28
C LYS A 10 -0.72 32.93 42.27
N ASN A 11 -0.25 33.94 43.00
CA ASN A 11 -0.87 35.24 43.14
C ASN A 11 -1.02 35.94 41.78
N SER A 12 -2.20 36.55 41.63
CA SER A 12 -2.53 37.62 40.70
C SER A 12 -1.67 38.85 40.95
N GLU A 13 -1.20 39.51 39.89
CA GLU A 13 -1.25 40.98 39.73
C GLU A 13 -0.89 41.40 38.28
N ILE A 14 -1.90 41.96 37.59
CA ILE A 14 -1.86 43.19 36.74
C ILE A 14 -0.99 43.12 35.46
N SER A 15 -1.51 43.24 34.22
CA SER A 15 -2.06 44.50 33.67
C SER A 15 -2.76 44.31 32.31
N LYS A 16 -3.90 44.99 32.15
CA LYS A 16 -4.30 45.89 31.03
C LYS A 16 -3.99 45.45 29.58
N ASP A 17 -5.02 45.12 28.80
CA ASP A 17 -5.61 46.03 27.80
C ASP A 17 -6.48 45.27 26.80
N GLU A 18 -7.69 45.80 26.59
CA GLU A 18 -8.57 45.46 25.49
C GLU A 18 -7.95 45.85 24.14
N LYS A 19 -8.41 45.16 23.08
CA LYS A 19 -8.29 45.50 21.64
C LYS A 19 -6.92 45.29 21.02
N LEU A 20 -6.85 44.28 20.15
CA LEU A 20 -6.59 44.45 18.71
C LEU A 20 -6.67 43.06 18.04
N LEU A 21 -7.73 42.82 17.27
CA LEU A 21 -7.72 41.77 16.25
C LEU A 21 -6.47 42.00 15.39
N PRO A 22 -5.56 41.01 15.23
CA PRO A 22 -4.43 41.20 14.34
C PRO A 22 -4.99 41.38 12.93
N LYS A 23 -4.58 42.47 12.27
CA LYS A 23 -4.87 42.75 10.88
C LYS A 23 -4.08 41.75 10.04
N VAL A 24 -4.58 40.51 9.95
CA VAL A 24 -3.97 39.47 9.12
C VAL A 24 -3.99 40.00 7.68
N SER A 25 -2.85 40.01 7.02
CA SER A 25 -2.79 40.54 5.66
C SER A 25 -3.51 39.59 4.71
N GLU A 26 -4.24 40.14 3.73
CA GLU A 26 -4.93 39.34 2.70
C GLU A 26 -3.99 38.34 2.00
N LYS A 27 -2.70 38.69 1.92
CA LYS A 27 -1.64 37.84 1.37
C LYS A 27 -1.37 36.60 2.23
N GLU A 28 -1.39 36.73 3.55
CA GLU A 28 -1.23 35.58 4.46
C GLU A 28 -2.44 34.65 4.41
N ILE A 29 -3.64 35.20 4.25
CA ILE A 29 -4.87 34.42 4.07
C ILE A 29 -4.80 33.65 2.75
N GLN A 30 -4.40 34.30 1.66
CA GLN A 30 -4.20 33.65 0.36
C GLN A 30 -3.13 32.55 0.42
N LEU A 31 -2.04 32.75 1.17
CA LEU A 31 -1.03 31.72 1.37
C LEU A 31 -1.59 30.51 2.12
N ILE A 32 -2.45 30.72 3.12
CA ILE A 32 -3.10 29.63 3.87
C ILE A 32 -4.14 28.90 2.99
N ILE A 33 -4.90 29.63 2.16
CA ILE A 33 -5.88 29.07 1.21
C ILE A 33 -5.16 28.28 0.10
N ASN A 34 -4.06 28.80 -0.43
CA ASN A 34 -3.23 28.12 -1.44
C ASN A 34 -2.45 26.94 -0.84
N LYS A 35 -2.21 26.95 0.48
CA LYS A 35 -1.77 25.79 1.26
C LYS A 35 -2.93 24.84 1.58
N GLY A 36 -4.07 25.02 0.91
CA GLY A 36 -5.21 24.11 0.91
C GLY A 36 -4.73 22.69 0.70
N GLY A 37 -5.02 21.84 1.70
CA GLY A 37 -4.77 20.42 1.59
C GLY A 37 -5.45 19.90 0.35
N SER A 38 -4.66 19.48 -0.64
CA SER A 38 -5.19 18.61 -1.68
C SER A 38 -5.90 17.46 -0.96
N PRO A 39 -7.14 17.13 -1.33
CA PRO A 39 -7.73 15.88 -0.88
C PRO A 39 -6.70 14.81 -1.21
N THR A 40 -6.30 14.02 -0.21
CA THR A 40 -5.49 12.84 -0.47
C THR A 40 -6.31 12.06 -1.48
N GLN A 41 -5.91 12.11 -2.76
CA GLN A 41 -6.47 11.22 -3.74
C GLN A 41 -6.10 9.87 -3.18
N ILE A 42 -7.10 9.18 -2.63
CA ILE A 42 -7.03 7.77 -2.35
C ILE A 42 -6.98 7.17 -3.75
N ASN A 43 -5.80 7.24 -4.37
CA ASN A 43 -5.44 6.31 -5.39
C ASN A 43 -5.56 4.98 -4.66
N ASN A 44 -6.71 4.33 -4.86
CA ASN A 44 -6.81 2.90 -4.71
C ASN A 44 -5.88 2.33 -5.77
N GLU A 45 -4.57 2.50 -5.58
CA GLU A 45 -3.60 1.57 -6.10
C GLU A 45 -4.10 0.25 -5.56
N ILE A 46 -4.69 -0.54 -6.43
CA ILE A 46 -4.98 -1.94 -6.17
C ILE A 46 -3.59 -2.53 -5.96
N LYS A 47 -3.11 -2.45 -4.72
CA LYS A 47 -1.87 -3.07 -4.29
C LYS A 47 -2.22 -4.52 -4.23
N ASP A 48 -2.12 -5.19 -5.39
CA ASP A 48 -2.22 -6.62 -5.49
C ASP A 48 -1.21 -7.22 -4.52
N LYS A 49 -1.73 -7.70 -3.39
CA LYS A 49 -0.91 -8.30 -2.35
C LYS A 49 -0.54 -9.69 -2.83
N ILE A 50 0.74 -10.02 -2.79
CA ILE A 50 1.21 -11.39 -2.99
C ILE A 50 0.57 -12.26 -1.91
N LYS A 51 -0.24 -13.23 -2.34
CA LYS A 51 -0.84 -14.24 -1.47
C LYS A 51 -0.25 -15.60 -1.79
N ASN A 52 0.16 -16.32 -0.75
CA ASN A 52 0.51 -17.73 -0.90
C ASN A 52 -0.77 -18.56 -0.83
N PHE A 53 -0.90 -19.54 -1.72
CA PHE A 53 -1.96 -20.54 -1.67
C PHE A 53 -1.33 -21.92 -1.79
N ASN A 54 -1.85 -22.89 -1.04
CA ASN A 54 -1.44 -24.28 -1.14
C ASN A 54 -2.35 -24.98 -2.17
N LEU A 55 -1.76 -25.78 -3.06
CA LEU A 55 -2.50 -26.54 -4.05
C LEU A 55 -2.07 -28.01 -3.99
N LEU A 56 -3.04 -28.91 -4.15
CA LEU A 56 -2.80 -30.34 -4.32
C LEU A 56 -2.92 -30.66 -5.81
N ILE A 57 -1.91 -31.34 -6.36
CA ILE A 57 -1.84 -31.72 -7.77
C ILE A 57 -1.47 -33.20 -7.83
N LEU A 58 -1.96 -33.92 -8.83
CA LEU A 58 -1.55 -35.29 -9.06
C LEU A 58 -0.06 -35.38 -9.36
N GLU A 59 0.58 -36.45 -8.89
CA GLU A 59 1.99 -36.70 -9.13
C GLU A 59 2.29 -36.90 -10.63
N SER A 60 1.38 -37.54 -11.35
CA SER A 60 1.46 -37.70 -12.82
C SER A 60 1.63 -36.36 -13.53
N ASP A 61 0.83 -35.38 -13.14
CA ASP A 61 0.83 -34.05 -13.76
C ASP A 61 2.09 -33.28 -13.39
N LEU A 62 2.57 -33.44 -12.15
CA LEU A 62 3.81 -32.82 -11.70
C LEU A 62 5.04 -33.34 -12.46
N ASN A 63 5.03 -34.63 -12.81
CA ASN A 63 6.07 -35.25 -13.64
C ASN A 63 6.03 -34.70 -15.07
N LEU A 64 4.85 -34.64 -15.69
CA LEU A 64 4.67 -34.04 -17.02
C LEU A 64 5.13 -32.58 -17.06
N ILE A 65 4.77 -31.78 -16.05
CA ILE A 65 5.24 -30.38 -15.93
C ILE A 65 6.77 -30.34 -15.86
N SER A 66 7.40 -31.27 -15.14
CA SER A 66 8.86 -31.38 -15.08
C SER A 66 9.50 -31.56 -16.45
N GLU A 67 8.92 -32.46 -17.26
CA GLU A 67 9.39 -32.72 -18.61
C GLU A 67 9.24 -31.50 -19.51
N PHE A 68 8.10 -30.81 -19.45
CA PHE A 68 7.87 -29.60 -20.23
C PHE A 68 8.81 -28.46 -19.85
N CYS A 69 9.09 -28.29 -18.55
CA CYS A 69 10.08 -27.32 -18.08
C CYS A 69 11.48 -27.63 -18.63
N ASN A 70 11.86 -28.91 -18.71
CA ASN A 70 13.16 -29.34 -19.23
C ASN A 70 13.29 -29.19 -20.75
N LYS A 71 12.19 -29.35 -21.49
CA LYS A 71 12.16 -29.18 -22.95
C LYS A 71 12.27 -27.72 -23.40
N ARG A 72 12.01 -26.75 -22.52
CA ARG A 72 12.11 -25.33 -22.87
C ARG A 72 13.58 -24.95 -23.14
N PRO A 73 13.88 -24.26 -24.24
CA PRO A 73 15.23 -23.80 -24.53
C PRO A 73 15.69 -22.81 -23.46
N LYS A 74 16.77 -23.15 -22.76
CA LYS A 74 17.38 -22.28 -21.75
C LYS A 74 18.07 -21.13 -22.47
N LYS A 75 17.69 -19.89 -22.14
CA LYS A 75 18.38 -18.71 -22.69
C LYS A 75 19.86 -18.75 -22.26
N PRO A 76 20.82 -18.59 -23.19
CA PRO A 76 22.23 -18.54 -22.83
C PRO A 76 22.45 -17.36 -21.88
N GLY A 77 22.96 -17.64 -20.68
CA GLY A 77 23.20 -16.65 -19.62
C GLY A 77 22.25 -16.74 -18.41
N ARG A 78 21.16 -17.50 -18.47
CA ARG A 78 20.32 -17.77 -17.29
C ARG A 78 20.49 -19.23 -16.84
N ILE A 79 21.28 -19.42 -15.79
CA ILE A 79 21.54 -20.74 -15.18
C ILE A 79 20.30 -21.24 -14.41
N ILE A 80 19.40 -20.32 -14.02
CA ILE A 80 18.17 -20.67 -13.30
C ILE A 80 17.23 -21.44 -14.24
N GLY A 81 17.02 -22.71 -13.92
CA GLY A 81 15.96 -23.52 -14.53
C GLY A 81 14.61 -22.90 -14.24
N PHE A 82 13.68 -23.01 -15.18
CA PHE A 82 12.33 -22.51 -15.01
C PHE A 82 11.62 -23.31 -13.90
N SER A 83 11.07 -22.62 -12.89
CA SER A 83 10.44 -23.28 -11.74
C SER A 83 9.07 -23.84 -12.14
N LYS A 84 8.67 -24.97 -11.53
CA LYS A 84 7.32 -25.53 -11.68
C LYS A 84 6.25 -24.51 -11.27
N LYS A 85 6.56 -23.64 -10.30
CA LYS A 85 5.67 -22.56 -9.84
C LYS A 85 5.47 -21.51 -10.93
N ASP A 86 6.54 -21.10 -11.60
CA ASP A 86 6.48 -20.13 -12.69
C ASP A 86 5.70 -20.69 -13.88
N TRP A 87 5.86 -21.99 -14.15
CA TRP A 87 5.09 -22.70 -15.17
C TRP A 87 3.59 -22.71 -14.88
N LEU A 88 3.22 -23.02 -13.64
CA LEU A 88 1.83 -23.00 -13.22
C LEU A 88 1.24 -21.60 -13.31
N LEU A 89 1.99 -20.58 -12.89
CA LEU A 89 1.57 -19.19 -12.95
C LEU A 89 1.31 -18.74 -14.39
N GLU A 90 2.22 -19.06 -15.32
CA GLU A 90 2.07 -18.75 -16.74
C GLU A 90 0.85 -19.46 -17.35
N ALA A 91 0.64 -20.75 -17.04
CA ALA A 91 -0.51 -21.50 -17.52
C ALA A 91 -1.84 -20.92 -17.00
N VAL A 92 -1.88 -20.49 -15.74
CA VAL A 92 -3.07 -19.83 -15.16
C VAL A 92 -3.32 -18.48 -15.83
N GLN A 93 -2.28 -17.67 -16.04
CA GLN A 93 -2.39 -16.38 -16.71
C GLN A 93 -2.92 -16.54 -18.15
N GLU A 94 -2.35 -17.49 -18.90
CA GLU A 94 -2.81 -17.79 -20.26
C GLU A 94 -4.27 -18.24 -20.27
N LYS A 95 -4.69 -19.05 -19.29
CA LYS A 95 -6.08 -19.47 -19.14
C LYS A 95 -6.99 -18.28 -18.84
N ILE A 96 -6.61 -17.38 -17.94
CA ILE A 96 -7.37 -16.15 -17.64
C ILE A 96 -7.55 -15.31 -18.89
N GLU A 97 -6.48 -15.06 -19.65
CA GLU A 97 -6.53 -14.27 -20.88
C GLU A 97 -7.45 -14.90 -21.94
N ARG A 98 -7.42 -16.24 -22.09
CA ARG A 98 -8.34 -16.95 -22.99
C ARG A 98 -9.80 -16.78 -22.56
N GLU A 99 -10.10 -16.89 -21.26
CA GLU A 99 -11.47 -16.72 -20.76
C GLU A 99 -11.93 -15.26 -20.83
N GLN A 100 -11.06 -14.28 -20.55
CA GLN A 100 -11.38 -12.85 -20.72
C GLN A 100 -11.77 -12.54 -22.17
N LYS A 101 -11.00 -13.04 -23.14
CA LYS A 101 -11.35 -12.91 -24.57
C LYS A 101 -12.68 -13.59 -24.92
N LYS A 102 -12.95 -14.76 -24.33
CA LYS A 102 -14.17 -15.52 -24.59
C LYS A 102 -15.42 -14.84 -24.02
N TYR A 103 -15.34 -14.29 -22.82
CA TYR A 103 -16.47 -13.66 -22.12
C TYR A 103 -16.53 -12.14 -22.30
N LYS A 104 -15.57 -11.52 -22.99
CA LYS A 104 -15.46 -10.06 -23.17
C LYS A 104 -15.50 -9.29 -21.85
N LEU A 105 -14.78 -9.82 -20.86
CA LEU A 105 -14.51 -9.15 -19.58
C LEU A 105 -13.36 -8.16 -19.72
#